data_AF-A0A0S8FIG4-F1
#
_entry.id   AF-A0A0S8FIG4-F1
#
_cell.length_a   1.000
_cell.length_b   1.000
_cell.length_c   1.000
_cell.angle_alpha   90.00
_cell.angle_beta   90.00
_cell.angle_gamma   90.00
#
_symmetry.space_group_name_H-M   'P 1'
#
loop_
_entity.id
_entity.type
_entity.pdbx_description
1 polymer ?
#
loop_
_entity_poly.entity_id
_entity_poly.type
_entity_poly.pdbx_seq_one_letter_code
_entity_poly.pdbx_strand_id
1 'polypeptide(L)'
;MGKAMPPPGGIDCCGVMQQLYEYIDGELDEESVEKVRQHLDKCKRCYPRYNFERAFMRFVGDQARVAAPPELRRKIFASILEEESES
;
A
#
# COMPACT_ATOMS: atom_id res chain seq x y z
N MET A 1 -27.65 3.27 -2.14
CA MET A 1 -26.19 3.31 -1.88
C MET A 1 -25.89 4.62 -1.18
N GLY A 2 -25.57 4.60 0.11
CA GLY A 2 -25.46 5.81 0.93
C GLY A 2 -24.25 6.65 0.54
N LYS A 3 -24.49 7.79 -0.12
CA LYS A 3 -23.50 8.85 -0.30
C LYS A 3 -23.31 9.53 1.06
N ALA A 4 -22.26 9.16 1.78
CA ALA A 4 -21.78 10.00 2.87
C ALA A 4 -21.07 11.19 2.24
N MET A 5 -21.65 12.39 2.41
CA MET A 5 -21.03 13.65 2.02
C MET A 5 -19.73 13.82 2.83
N PRO A 6 -18.57 14.02 2.19
CA PRO A 6 -17.33 14.20 2.91
C PRO A 6 -17.35 15.52 3.70
N PRO A 7 -16.66 15.60 4.85
CA PRO A 7 -16.35 16.87 5.48
C PRO A 7 -15.46 17.71 4.53
N PRO A 8 -15.53 19.05 4.60
CA PRO A 8 -14.69 19.92 3.76
C PRO A 8 -13.20 19.64 4.04
N GLY A 9 -12.47 19.24 2.99
CA GLY A 9 -11.05 18.88 3.06
C GLY A 9 -10.73 17.40 3.26
N GLY A 10 -11.73 16.53 3.42
CA GLY A 10 -11.55 15.08 3.59
C GLY A 10 -11.98 14.23 2.38
N ILE A 11 -11.52 12.97 2.34
CA ILE A 11 -11.90 11.99 1.31
C ILE A 11 -13.17 11.22 1.69
N ASP A 12 -14.04 10.93 0.72
CA ASP A 12 -15.25 10.13 0.92
C ASP A 12 -15.01 8.62 0.75
N CYS A 13 -16.02 7.80 1.05
CA CYS A 13 -15.90 6.34 0.97
C CYS A 13 -15.53 5.87 -0.46
N CYS A 14 -16.03 6.52 -1.50
CA CYS A 14 -15.72 6.17 -2.89
C CYS A 14 -14.28 6.54 -3.23
N GLY A 15 -13.80 7.70 -2.77
CA GLY A 15 -12.39 8.09 -2.91
C GLY A 15 -11.46 7.10 -2.23
N VAL A 16 -11.75 6.70 -0.99
CA VAL A 16 -10.95 5.70 -0.27
C VAL A 16 -10.91 4.37 -1.02
N MET A 17 -12.03 3.92 -1.61
CA MET A 17 -12.05 2.68 -2.37
C MET A 17 -11.28 2.75 -3.68
N GLN A 18 -11.23 3.93 -4.32
CA GLN A 18 -10.42 4.14 -5.52
C GLN A 18 -8.92 4.09 -5.22
N GLN A 19 -8.50 4.71 -4.10
CA GLN A 19 -7.09 4.79 -3.70
C GLN A 19 -6.64 3.64 -2.78
N LEU A 20 -7.48 2.63 -2.57
CA LEU A 20 -7.28 1.62 -1.52
C LEU A 20 -6.01 0.79 -1.76
N TYR A 21 -5.75 0.42 -3.01
CA TYR A 21 -4.58 -0.39 -3.37
C TYR A 21 -3.30 0.43 -3.33
N GLU A 22 -3.30 1.64 -3.90
CA GLU A 22 -2.17 2.58 -3.80
C GLU A 22 -1.81 2.85 -2.33
N TYR A 23 -2.82 2.94 -1.44
CA TYR A 23 -2.60 3.06 0.00
C TYR A 23 -2.01 1.79 0.64
N ILE A 24 -2.42 0.59 0.20
CA ILE A 24 -1.88 -0.69 0.70
C ILE A 24 -0.44 -0.90 0.23
N ASP A 25 -0.15 -0.55 -1.02
CA ASP A 25 1.15 -0.72 -1.66
C ASP A 25 2.15 0.40 -1.29
N GLY A 26 1.66 1.49 -0.66
CA GLY A 26 2.49 2.60 -0.18
C GLY A 26 2.87 3.60 -1.27
N GLU A 27 2.08 3.69 -2.35
CA GLU A 27 2.35 4.52 -3.52
C GLU A 27 1.68 5.90 -3.47
N LEU A 28 0.89 6.18 -2.42
CA LEU A 28 0.28 7.49 -2.21
C LEU A 28 1.26 8.51 -1.62
N ASP A 29 1.06 9.78 -1.96
CA ASP A 29 1.72 10.91 -1.30
C ASP A 29 1.27 11.06 0.17
N GLU A 30 2.08 11.76 0.98
CA GLU A 30 1.84 11.92 2.43
C GLU A 30 0.47 12.55 2.75
N GLU A 31 -0.01 13.49 1.95
CA GLU A 31 -1.31 14.16 2.15
C GLU A 31 -2.46 13.17 1.90
N SER A 32 -2.37 12.39 0.82
CA SER A 32 -3.33 11.36 0.46
C SER A 32 -3.35 10.21 1.46
N VAL A 33 -2.18 9.77 1.95
CA VAL A 33 -2.06 8.77 3.02
C VAL A 33 -2.81 9.22 4.27
N GLU A 34 -2.60 10.45 4.71
CA GLU A 34 -3.25 10.98 5.92
C GLU A 34 -4.77 11.07 5.74
N LYS A 35 -5.26 11.53 4.58
CA LYS A 35 -6.70 11.57 4.28
C LYS A 35 -7.34 10.18 4.33
N VAL A 36 -6.74 9.19 3.67
CA VAL A 36 -7.24 7.81 3.64
C VAL A 36 -7.20 7.20 5.05
N ARG A 37 -6.10 7.39 5.78
CA ARG A 37 -5.93 6.91 7.15
C ARG A 37 -7.01 7.48 8.08
N GLN A 38 -7.22 8.79 8.07
CA GLN A 38 -8.24 9.44 8.91
C GLN A 38 -9.65 8.93 8.60
N HIS A 39 -9.95 8.64 7.33
CA HIS A 39 -11.22 8.07 6.95
C HIS A 39 -11.36 6.62 7.47
N LEU A 40 -10.34 5.78 7.29
CA LEU A 40 -10.35 4.38 7.72
C LEU A 40 -10.48 4.24 9.23
N ASP A 41 -9.90 5.17 10.01
CA ASP A 41 -9.99 5.19 11.48
C ASP A 41 -11.44 5.40 11.98
N LYS A 42 -12.21 6.22 11.27
CA LYS A 42 -13.58 6.61 11.67
C LYS A 42 -14.68 5.79 10.98
N CYS A 43 -14.40 5.25 9.79
CA CYS A 43 -15.41 4.63 8.95
C CYS A 43 -15.52 3.11 9.15
N LYS A 44 -16.54 2.71 9.93
CA LYS A 44 -16.89 1.29 10.18
C LYS A 44 -17.20 0.47 8.92
N ARG A 45 -17.45 1.12 7.79
CA ARG A 45 -17.77 0.46 6.52
C ARG A 45 -16.54 0.21 5.65
N CYS A 46 -15.60 1.15 5.62
CA CYS A 46 -14.40 1.06 4.79
C CYS A 46 -13.31 0.20 5.46
N TYR A 47 -13.18 0.29 6.79
CA TYR A 47 -12.14 -0.44 7.54
C TYR A 47 -12.18 -1.97 7.34
N PRO A 48 -13.35 -2.66 7.40
CA PRO A 48 -13.38 -4.11 7.16
C PRO A 48 -12.92 -4.49 5.76
N ARG A 49 -13.24 -3.66 4.75
CA ARG A 49 -12.79 -3.89 3.37
C ARG A 49 -11.29 -3.71 3.25
N TYR A 50 -10.74 -2.61 3.75
CA TYR A 50 -9.29 -2.38 3.81
C TYR A 50 -8.56 -3.55 4.49
N ASN A 51 -9.05 -3.99 5.65
CA ASN A 51 -8.43 -5.08 6.38
C ASN A 51 -8.46 -6.41 5.60
N PHE A 52 -9.56 -6.67 4.89
CA PHE A 52 -9.67 -7.83 4.00
C PHE A 52 -8.67 -7.75 2.85
N GLU A 53 -8.64 -6.64 2.11
CA GLU A 53 -7.73 -6.47 0.96
C GLU A 53 -6.27 -6.61 1.37
N ARG A 54 -5.87 -5.98 2.49
CA ARG A 54 -4.51 -6.10 3.03
C ARG A 54 -4.15 -7.54 3.36
N ALA A 55 -5.07 -8.29 3.99
CA ALA A 55 -4.85 -9.70 4.30
C ALA A 55 -4.79 -10.57 3.04
N PHE A 56 -5.63 -10.26 2.05
CA PHE A 56 -5.69 -10.97 0.77
C PHE A 56 -4.41 -10.75 -0.05
N MET A 57 -3.95 -9.51 -0.20
CA MET A 57 -2.70 -9.21 -0.89
C MET A 57 -1.49 -9.87 -0.23
N ARG A 58 -1.42 -9.87 1.11
CA ARG A 58 -0.39 -10.62 1.84
C ARG A 58 -0.45 -12.12 1.53
N PHE A 59 -1.65 -12.71 1.56
CA PHE A 59 -1.84 -14.13 1.25
C PHE A 59 -1.35 -14.47 -0.17
N VAL A 60 -1.74 -13.67 -1.17
CA VAL A 60 -1.31 -13.85 -2.57
C VAL A 60 0.21 -13.72 -2.70
N GLY A 61 0.81 -12.69 -2.08
CA GLY A 61 2.25 -12.47 -2.08
C GLY A 61 3.03 -13.63 -1.45
N ASP A 62 2.52 -14.23 -0.39
CA ASP A 62 3.14 -15.40 0.24
C ASP A 62 3.08 -16.66 -0.64
N GLN A 63 2.02 -16.81 -1.47
CA GLN A 63 1.95 -17.90 -2.46
C GLN A 63 2.86 -17.66 -3.68
N ALA A 64 3.10 -16.40 -4.04
CA ALA A 64 3.90 -16.00 -5.19
C ALA A 64 5.43 -16.00 -4.94
N ARG A 65 5.92 -16.79 -3.97
CA ARG A 65 7.36 -16.90 -3.67
C ARG A 65 8.08 -17.75 -4.72
N VAL A 66 8.53 -17.13 -5.79
CA VAL A 66 9.53 -17.70 -6.70
C VAL A 66 10.92 -17.33 -6.19
N ALA A 67 11.81 -18.31 -6.06
CA ALA A 67 13.19 -18.04 -5.70
C ALA A 67 13.87 -17.21 -6.80
N ALA A 68 14.36 -16.02 -6.45
CA ALA A 68 15.16 -15.22 -7.36
C ALA A 68 16.42 -16.01 -7.79
N PRO A 69 16.79 -16.01 -9.08
CA PRO A 69 18.00 -16.68 -9.54
C PRO A 69 19.24 -16.22 -8.78
N PRO A 70 20.18 -17.12 -8.43
CA PRO A 70 21.37 -16.77 -7.66
C PRO A 70 22.28 -15.78 -8.39
N GLU A 71 22.26 -15.79 -9.72
CA GLU A 71 22.94 -14.80 -10.56
C GLU A 71 22.39 -13.38 -10.39
N LEU A 72 21.07 -13.21 -10.33
CA LEU A 72 20.44 -11.90 -10.14
C LEU A 72 20.77 -11.36 -8.75
N ARG A 73 20.69 -12.22 -7.72
CA ARG A 73 21.13 -11.86 -6.37
C ARG A 73 22.59 -11.41 -6.35
N ARG A 74 23.50 -12.17 -6.96
CA ARG A 74 24.94 -11.80 -7.01
C ARG A 74 25.17 -10.45 -7.67
N LYS A 75 24.49 -10.14 -8.77
CA LYS A 75 24.58 -8.84 -9.45
C LYS A 75 24.12 -7.69 -8.53
N ILE A 76 22.95 -7.85 -7.92
CA ILE A 76 22.40 -6.82 -7.00
C ILE A 76 23.36 -6.58 -5.82
N PHE A 77 23.87 -7.64 -5.20
CA PHE A 77 24.83 -7.51 -4.09
C PHE A 77 26.15 -6.87 -4.53
N ALA A 78 26.65 -7.16 -5.73
CA ALA A 78 27.86 -6.52 -6.25
C ALA A 78 27.66 -5.00 -6.39
N SER A 79 26.55 -4.57 -7.02
CA SER A 79 26.25 -3.14 -7.20
C SER A 79 26.13 -2.39 -5.87
N ILE A 80 25.48 -2.98 -4.87
CA ILE A 80 25.36 -2.36 -3.53
C ILE A 80 26.74 -2.23 -2.85
N LEU A 81 27.62 -3.23 -2.99
CA LEU A 81 28.96 -3.20 -2.40
C LEU A 81 29.90 -2.20 -3.09
N GLU A 82 29.77 -2.02 -4.40
CA GLU A 82 30.53 -1.01 -5.16
C GLU A 82 30.17 0.40 -4.65
N GLU A 83 28.87 0.73 -4.53
CA GLU A 83 28.40 2.02 -4.00
C GLU A 83 28.90 2.30 -2.57
N GLU A 84 28.92 1.30 -1.69
CA GLU A 84 29.42 1.42 -0.31
C GLU A 84 30.95 1.58 -0.24
N SER A 85 31.69 1.10 -1.24
CA SER A 85 33.16 1.22 -1.30
C SER A 85 33.65 2.54 -1.89
N GLU A 86 32.79 3.21 -2.66
CA GLU A 86 33.04 4.53 -3.26
C GLU A 86 32.58 5.68 -2.35
N SER A 87 32.03 5.36 -1.17
CA SER A 87 31.61 6.30 -0.11
C SER A 87 32.62 6.42 1.03
#